data_AF-A0A9J5WWN2-F1
#
_entry.id   AF-A0A9J5WWN2-F1
#
_cell.length_a   1.000
_cell.length_b   1.000
_cell.length_c   1.000
_cell.angle_alpha   90.00
_cell.angle_beta   90.00
_cell.angle_gamma   90.00
#
_symmetry.space_group_name_H-M   'P 1'
#
loop_
_entity.id
_entity.type
_entity.pdbx_description
1 polymer ?
#
loop_
_entity_poly.entity_id
_entity_poly.type
_entity_poly.pdbx_seq_one_letter_code
_entity_poly.pdbx_strand_id
1 'polypeptide(L)'
;MFDLISLTWLPLHCTGTSPSLRSNHVSALYDDKLLLIFGGSSKSRTLNDLYTLDFETMAWSRIKTRGLHPSPRAGCCGVLCGTKCYIVGGGTSTRRHAETLIFDVLKLERYVVVASPASSITTNKGFGLVLVQHKERDFLVAFGRFKKDPSNECTDHLKILDTPLKKMADAVKEMELLKQKLASVELAQEEANSLSNIVHSDNVRLEHDVAFLKVVMDEIQKELHTTRGILATERARAFQLQVEVFHLKQRLQSLQNRSPTPRKPFHV
;
A
#
# COMPACT_ATOMS: atom_id res chain seq x y z
N MET A 1 32.85 -6.96 0.39
CA MET A 1 31.77 -6.38 1.22
C MET A 1 31.90 -6.95 2.61
N PHE A 2 31.72 -6.16 3.67
CA PHE A 2 31.78 -6.67 5.04
C PHE A 2 30.35 -6.93 5.53
N ASP A 3 30.03 -8.18 5.81
CA ASP A 3 28.74 -8.54 6.38
C ASP A 3 28.76 -8.30 7.89
N LEU A 4 27.83 -7.47 8.39
CA LEU A 4 27.75 -7.09 9.79
C LEU A 4 27.16 -8.19 10.68
N ILE A 5 26.48 -9.18 10.09
CA ILE A 5 25.90 -10.30 10.84
C ILE A 5 26.96 -11.36 11.10
N SER A 6 27.60 -11.87 10.03
CA SER A 6 28.68 -12.87 10.17
C SER A 6 30.02 -12.26 10.61
N LEU A 7 30.17 -10.94 10.54
CA LEU A 7 31.41 -10.22 10.79
C LEU A 7 32.55 -10.68 9.85
N THR A 8 32.22 -11.05 8.62
CA THR A 8 33.19 -11.54 7.62
C THR A 8 33.24 -10.68 6.36
N TRP A 9 34.39 -10.70 5.71
CA TRP A 9 34.56 -10.12 4.39
C TRP A 9 34.13 -11.11 3.31
N LEU A 10 33.11 -10.73 2.56
CA LEU A 10 32.62 -11.47 1.41
C LEU A 10 33.27 -10.96 0.12
N PRO A 11 33.72 -11.87 -0.77
CA PRO A 11 34.17 -11.48 -2.10
C PRO A 11 33.00 -10.88 -2.89
N LEU A 12 33.30 -9.87 -3.70
CA LEU A 12 32.29 -9.19 -4.51
C LEU A 12 32.61 -9.44 -5.98
N HIS A 13 31.81 -10.27 -6.64
CA HIS A 13 31.96 -10.56 -8.06
C HIS A 13 31.19 -9.52 -8.86
N CYS A 14 31.93 -8.64 -9.56
CA CYS A 14 31.33 -7.63 -10.43
C CYS A 14 31.59 -7.96 -11.89
N THR A 15 30.71 -7.50 -12.76
CA THR A 15 30.90 -7.51 -14.22
C THR A 15 30.99 -6.09 -14.77
N GLY A 16 31.14 -5.95 -16.10
CA GLY A 16 31.09 -4.66 -16.78
C GLY A 16 32.40 -3.87 -16.78
N THR A 17 32.30 -2.55 -17.00
CA THR A 17 33.46 -1.66 -17.17
C THR A 17 33.86 -1.05 -15.84
N SER A 18 34.75 -1.73 -15.11
CA SER A 18 35.18 -1.29 -13.78
C SER A 18 36.13 -0.07 -13.82
N PRO A 19 36.13 0.76 -12.76
CA PRO A 19 37.07 1.85 -12.63
C PRO A 19 38.51 1.34 -12.47
N SER A 20 39.47 2.12 -12.96
CA SER A 20 40.89 1.88 -12.70
C SER A 20 41.24 2.01 -11.21
N LEU A 21 42.33 1.35 -10.79
CA LEU A 21 42.90 1.48 -9.44
C LEU A 21 43.14 2.96 -9.10
N ARG A 22 42.55 3.41 -7.99
CA ARG A 22 42.51 4.82 -7.59
C ARG A 22 42.45 4.98 -6.08
N SER A 23 42.88 6.14 -5.59
CA SER A 23 42.77 6.58 -4.20
C SER A 23 42.18 7.99 -4.14
N ASN A 24 41.72 8.42 -2.96
CA ASN A 24 41.17 9.77 -2.73
C ASN A 24 40.03 10.14 -3.70
N HIS A 25 39.25 9.14 -4.14
CA HIS A 25 38.06 9.31 -4.96
C HIS A 25 36.86 9.62 -4.06
N VAL A 26 35.80 10.15 -4.65
CA VAL A 26 34.51 10.28 -3.98
C VAL A 26 33.71 9.00 -4.18
N SER A 27 33.11 8.49 -3.10
CA SER A 27 32.13 7.40 -3.12
C SER A 27 30.81 7.86 -2.51
N ALA A 28 29.69 7.57 -3.16
CA ALA A 28 28.35 7.85 -2.64
C ALA A 28 27.39 6.72 -3.02
N LEU A 29 26.49 6.33 -2.11
CA LEU A 29 25.50 5.28 -2.34
C LEU A 29 24.11 5.91 -2.46
N TYR A 30 23.42 5.68 -3.58
CA TYR A 30 22.06 6.13 -3.82
C TYR A 30 21.07 4.97 -3.71
N ASP A 31 20.03 5.15 -2.88
CA ASP A 31 18.90 4.22 -2.70
C ASP A 31 19.32 2.76 -2.42
N ASP A 32 20.44 2.56 -1.73
CA ASP A 32 21.07 1.25 -1.48
C ASP A 32 21.33 0.37 -2.72
N LYS A 33 21.21 0.96 -3.91
CA LYS A 33 21.27 0.26 -5.20
C LYS A 33 22.42 0.71 -6.06
N LEU A 34 22.75 2.01 -6.06
CA LEU A 34 23.70 2.57 -7.01
C LEU A 34 24.87 3.24 -6.30
N LEU A 35 26.04 2.60 -6.35
CA LEU A 35 27.29 3.17 -5.84
C LEU A 35 27.96 4.02 -6.92
N LEU A 36 28.13 5.31 -6.66
CA LEU A 36 28.85 6.24 -7.51
C LEU A 36 30.31 6.36 -7.08
N ILE A 37 31.22 6.35 -8.05
CA ILE A 37 32.66 6.59 -7.87
C ILE A 37 33.10 7.72 -8.81
N PHE A 38 33.60 8.81 -8.24
CA PHE A 38 34.05 9.97 -9.01
C PHE A 38 35.51 10.35 -8.73
N GLY A 39 36.26 10.58 -9.80
CA GLY A 39 37.60 11.17 -9.77
C GLY A 39 38.62 10.34 -8.97
N GLY A 40 39.47 11.04 -8.21
CA GLY A 40 40.57 10.45 -7.45
C GLY A 40 41.90 10.48 -8.19
N SER A 41 42.89 9.80 -7.64
CA SER A 41 44.25 9.70 -8.19
C SER A 41 44.58 8.25 -8.50
N SER A 42 44.99 7.99 -9.74
CA SER A 42 45.72 6.77 -10.09
C SER A 42 47.22 6.96 -9.87
N LYS A 43 48.04 5.94 -10.16
CA LYS A 43 49.50 6.04 -10.09
C LYS A 43 50.09 7.16 -10.95
N SER A 44 49.46 7.49 -12.08
CA SER A 44 50.03 8.40 -13.09
C SER A 44 49.32 9.74 -13.22
N ARG A 45 48.06 9.85 -12.79
CA ARG A 45 47.25 11.05 -13.03
C ARG A 45 46.11 11.22 -12.05
N THR A 46 45.64 12.46 -11.96
CA THR A 46 44.34 12.78 -11.36
C THR A 46 43.23 12.47 -12.37
N LEU A 47 42.08 12.02 -11.88
CA LEU A 47 40.94 11.57 -12.66
C LEU A 47 39.72 12.49 -12.46
N ASN A 48 38.81 12.49 -13.44
CA ASN A 48 37.51 13.16 -13.43
C ASN A 48 36.41 12.27 -14.01
N ASP A 49 36.66 10.97 -14.12
CA ASP A 49 35.70 9.99 -14.61
C ASP A 49 34.66 9.67 -13.53
N LEU A 50 33.48 9.26 -13.98
CA LEU A 50 32.38 8.83 -13.13
C LEU A 50 32.00 7.40 -13.49
N TYR A 51 31.89 6.57 -12.46
CA TYR A 51 31.47 5.19 -12.56
C TYR A 51 30.29 4.95 -11.63
N THR A 52 29.46 3.98 -11.99
CA THR A 52 28.39 3.45 -11.15
C THR A 52 28.53 1.94 -11.04
N LEU A 53 28.30 1.40 -9.85
CA LEU A 53 28.04 -0.01 -9.62
C LEU A 53 26.58 -0.15 -9.20
N ASP A 54 25.84 -0.91 -9.98
CA ASP A 54 24.47 -1.30 -9.66
C ASP A 54 24.53 -2.60 -8.83
N PHE A 55 23.96 -2.58 -7.62
CA PHE A 55 23.98 -3.72 -6.68
C PHE A 55 22.94 -4.79 -6.99
N GLU A 56 21.94 -4.50 -7.83
CA GLU A 56 20.96 -5.50 -8.27
C GLU A 56 21.58 -6.38 -9.36
N THR A 57 22.26 -5.77 -10.31
CA THR A 57 22.92 -6.47 -11.43
C THR A 57 24.38 -6.81 -11.17
N MET A 58 24.99 -6.23 -10.13
CA MET A 58 26.41 -6.33 -9.82
C MET A 58 27.32 -5.92 -10.99
N ALA A 59 26.87 -4.94 -11.78
CA ALA A 59 27.55 -4.49 -12.99
C ALA A 59 28.10 -3.07 -12.87
N TRP A 60 29.37 -2.90 -13.22
CA TRP A 60 30.00 -1.59 -13.36
C TRP A 60 29.68 -0.95 -14.71
N SER A 61 29.36 0.33 -14.67
CA SER A 61 29.16 1.17 -15.84
C SER A 61 29.95 2.46 -15.74
N ARG A 62 30.55 2.88 -16.85
CA ARG A 62 31.20 4.20 -16.96
C ARG A 62 30.19 5.21 -17.48
N ILE A 63 29.92 6.26 -16.69
CA ILE A 63 28.97 7.30 -17.07
C ILE A 63 29.66 8.34 -17.95
N LYS A 64 29.12 8.55 -19.15
CA LYS A 64 29.55 9.60 -20.06
C LYS A 64 28.63 10.82 -19.89
N THR A 65 29.12 11.82 -19.15
CA THR A 65 28.38 13.09 -18.99
C THR A 65 28.51 13.95 -20.25
N ARG A 66 27.47 14.71 -20.58
CA ARG A 66 27.43 15.74 -21.61
C ARG A 66 27.81 17.10 -21.03
N GLY A 67 28.28 18.01 -21.88
CA GLY A 67 28.60 19.39 -21.51
C GLY A 67 29.98 19.56 -20.85
N LEU A 68 30.11 20.54 -19.96
CA LEU A 68 31.39 20.87 -19.33
C LEU A 68 31.81 19.77 -18.35
N HIS A 69 32.91 19.08 -18.66
CA HIS A 69 33.48 18.09 -17.76
C HIS A 69 34.20 18.79 -16.61
N PRO A 70 33.99 18.35 -15.35
CA PRO A 70 34.75 18.86 -14.24
C PRO A 70 36.25 18.57 -14.43
N SER A 71 37.09 19.50 -14.01
CA SER A 71 38.54 19.29 -14.01
C SER A 71 38.91 18.10 -13.10
N PRO A 72 39.96 17.33 -13.46
CA PRO A 72 40.49 16.25 -12.64
C PRO A 72 40.72 16.68 -11.19
N ARG A 73 40.21 15.89 -10.25
CA ARG A 73 40.33 16.19 -8.82
C ARG A 73 40.41 14.95 -7.97
N ALA A 74 41.28 15.01 -6.97
CA ALA A 74 41.44 14.03 -5.92
C ALA A 74 41.43 14.71 -4.54
N GLY A 75 41.07 13.94 -3.52
CA GLY A 75 40.95 14.42 -2.15
C GLY A 75 39.75 15.36 -1.97
N CYS A 76 38.71 15.14 -2.77
CA CYS A 76 37.42 15.81 -2.60
C CYS A 76 36.60 15.03 -1.56
N CYS A 77 35.59 15.68 -1.00
CA CYS A 77 34.53 15.00 -0.28
C CYS A 77 33.24 15.06 -1.09
N GLY A 78 32.48 13.97 -1.06
CA GLY A 78 31.16 13.89 -1.66
C GLY A 78 30.11 13.56 -0.62
N VAL A 79 28.95 14.19 -0.73
CA VAL A 79 27.78 13.92 0.11
C VAL A 79 26.56 13.81 -0.78
N LEU A 80 25.75 12.79 -0.56
CA LEU A 80 24.47 12.62 -1.23
C LEU A 80 23.37 13.33 -0.44
N CYS A 81 22.52 14.09 -1.12
CA CYS A 81 21.32 14.70 -0.57
C CYS A 81 20.19 14.58 -1.60
N GLY A 82 19.18 13.76 -1.28
CA GLY A 82 18.18 13.32 -2.26
C GLY A 82 18.85 12.60 -3.45
N THR A 83 18.52 13.05 -4.67
CA THR A 83 19.12 12.52 -5.91
C THR A 83 20.43 13.19 -6.30
N LYS A 84 20.92 14.16 -5.53
CA LYS A 84 22.05 15.00 -5.91
C LYS A 84 23.28 14.65 -5.08
N CYS A 85 24.37 14.34 -5.78
CA CYS A 85 25.69 14.18 -5.19
C CYS A 85 26.44 15.51 -5.26
N TYR A 86 26.81 16.05 -4.09
CA TYR A 86 27.56 17.29 -3.93
C TYR A 86 29.02 16.97 -3.70
N ILE A 87 29.89 17.43 -4.59
CA ILE A 87 31.34 17.19 -4.55
C ILE A 87 32.04 18.52 -4.30
N VAL A 88 32.78 18.62 -3.21
CA VAL A 88 33.41 19.85 -2.76
C VAL A 88 34.92 19.68 -2.70
N GLY A 89 35.64 20.73 -3.11
CA GLY A 89 37.09 20.84 -2.97
C GLY A 89 37.87 19.93 -3.92
N GLY A 90 39.03 19.48 -3.42
CA GLY A 90 39.97 18.65 -4.16
C GLY A 90 40.80 19.40 -5.19
N GLY A 91 41.63 18.66 -5.91
CA GLY A 91 42.53 19.24 -6.88
C GLY A 91 43.44 18.23 -7.57
N THR A 92 44.29 18.75 -8.43
CA THR A 92 45.47 18.06 -8.96
C THR A 92 46.68 18.37 -8.07
N SER A 93 47.87 17.93 -8.47
CA SER A 93 49.12 18.37 -7.83
C SER A 93 49.38 19.87 -8.00
N THR A 94 48.86 20.49 -9.08
CA THR A 94 49.16 21.87 -9.48
C THR A 94 48.04 22.86 -9.20
N ARG A 95 46.78 22.40 -9.17
CA ARG A 95 45.61 23.27 -9.04
C ARG A 95 44.64 22.76 -7.99
N ARG A 96 44.13 23.69 -7.19
CA ARG A 96 43.01 23.47 -6.26
C ARG A 96 41.71 23.99 -6.86
N HIS A 97 40.63 23.29 -6.55
CA HIS A 97 39.29 23.62 -7.02
C HIS A 97 38.44 24.07 -5.83
N ALA A 98 37.82 25.24 -5.99
CA ALA A 98 37.01 25.91 -4.98
C ALA A 98 35.51 25.69 -5.22
N GLU A 99 35.15 25.45 -6.48
CA GLU A 99 33.80 25.22 -6.96
C GLU A 99 33.20 23.95 -6.36
N THR A 100 31.88 23.98 -6.17
CA THR A 100 31.10 22.80 -5.78
C THR A 100 30.47 22.20 -7.03
N LEU A 101 30.68 20.91 -7.25
CA LEU A 101 30.03 20.18 -8.32
C LEU A 101 28.77 19.52 -7.77
N ILE A 102 27.69 19.58 -8.53
CA ILE A 102 26.44 18.90 -8.21
C ILE A 102 26.14 17.95 -9.38
N PHE A 103 25.93 16.69 -9.06
CA PHE A 103 25.58 15.66 -10.04
C PHE A 103 24.25 15.01 -9.66
N ASP A 104 23.29 15.04 -10.58
CA ASP A 104 21.97 14.40 -10.40
C ASP A 104 22.05 12.94 -10.83
N VAL A 105 21.98 12.05 -9.85
CA VAL A 105 22.18 10.60 -9.99
C VAL A 105 21.11 9.95 -10.86
N LEU A 106 19.90 10.51 -10.91
CA LEU A 106 18.84 9.94 -11.76
C LEU A 106 18.96 10.39 -13.21
N LYS A 107 19.45 11.61 -13.45
CA LYS A 107 19.56 12.15 -14.80
C LYS A 107 20.79 11.64 -15.53
N LEU A 108 21.90 11.45 -14.82
CA LEU A 108 23.18 10.98 -15.36
C LEU A 108 23.74 11.80 -16.55
N GLU A 109 23.24 13.02 -16.77
CA GLU A 109 23.54 13.79 -17.97
C GLU A 109 24.71 14.75 -17.79
N ARG A 110 24.70 15.59 -16.74
CA ARG A 110 25.67 16.70 -16.62
C ARG A 110 25.92 17.11 -15.17
N TYR A 111 27.06 17.76 -14.96
CA TYR A 111 27.36 18.45 -13.72
C TYR A 111 26.82 19.88 -13.73
N VAL A 112 26.35 20.36 -12.59
CA VAL A 112 26.16 21.78 -12.32
C VAL A 112 27.37 22.26 -11.52
N VAL A 113 28.04 23.29 -12.01
CA VAL A 113 29.20 23.89 -11.35
C VAL A 113 28.73 25.15 -10.64
N VAL A 114 28.79 25.13 -9.31
CA VAL A 114 28.45 26.30 -8.49
C VAL A 114 29.74 27.03 -8.15
N ALA A 115 29.91 28.22 -8.73
CA ALA A 115 30.99 29.14 -8.41
C ALA A 115 30.90 29.48 -6.91
N SER A 116 32.05 29.49 -6.24
CA SER A 116 32.09 29.55 -4.79
C SER A 116 32.70 30.89 -4.33
N PRO A 117 32.19 31.53 -3.27
CA PRO A 117 32.63 32.86 -2.80
C PRO A 117 34.08 32.84 -2.25
N ALA A 118 34.65 34.00 -1.90
CA ALA A 118 36.06 34.08 -1.46
C ALA A 118 36.44 33.15 -0.28
N SER A 119 35.48 32.74 0.55
CA SER A 119 35.64 31.80 1.69
C SER A 119 35.58 30.31 1.32
N SER A 120 35.84 29.97 0.06
CA SER A 120 35.67 28.60 -0.44
C SER A 120 36.67 27.59 0.10
N ILE A 121 36.21 26.34 0.22
CA ILE A 121 37.06 25.20 0.54
C ILE A 121 37.91 24.88 -0.68
N THR A 122 39.20 25.15 -0.58
CA THR A 122 40.22 24.86 -1.61
C THR A 122 41.17 23.75 -1.19
N THR A 123 40.90 23.04 -0.08
CA THR A 123 41.75 21.94 0.37
C THR A 123 41.48 20.67 -0.43
N ASN A 124 42.51 19.83 -0.54
CA ASN A 124 42.44 18.49 -1.09
C ASN A 124 42.90 17.41 -0.08
N LYS A 125 43.05 17.78 1.20
CA LYS A 125 43.54 16.89 2.26
C LYS A 125 42.86 17.17 3.59
N GLY A 126 42.48 16.10 4.28
CA GLY A 126 42.17 16.09 5.70
C GLY A 126 40.92 16.88 6.09
N PHE A 127 39.92 16.95 5.21
CA PHE A 127 38.59 17.45 5.56
C PHE A 127 37.55 16.36 5.38
N GLY A 128 36.51 16.41 6.20
CA GLY A 128 35.26 15.68 6.05
C GLY A 128 34.15 16.62 5.61
N LEU A 129 33.10 16.06 5.01
CA LEU A 129 31.90 16.77 4.62
C LEU A 129 30.70 15.95 5.10
N VAL A 130 29.77 16.60 5.80
CA VAL A 130 28.55 15.97 6.33
C VAL A 130 27.34 16.83 5.98
N LEU A 131 26.23 16.15 5.69
CA LEU A 131 24.93 16.78 5.58
C LEU A 131 24.35 16.97 6.98
N VAL A 132 24.00 18.19 7.33
CA VAL A 132 23.35 18.54 8.60
C VAL A 132 22.02 19.18 8.28
N GLN A 133 20.95 18.67 8.87
CA GLN A 133 19.64 19.29 8.79
C GLN A 133 19.37 20.12 10.04
N HIS A 134 19.02 21.39 9.87
CA HIS A 134 18.71 22.27 11.00
C HIS A 134 17.62 23.28 10.64
N LYS A 135 16.55 23.35 11.44
CA LYS A 135 15.41 24.26 11.22
C LYS A 135 14.89 24.24 9.77
N GLU A 136 14.57 23.04 9.29
CA GLU A 136 14.01 22.78 7.95
C GLU A 136 14.91 23.05 6.75
N ARG A 137 16.18 23.40 6.98
CA ARG A 137 17.17 23.59 5.93
C ARG A 137 18.26 22.55 5.99
N ASP A 138 18.80 22.22 4.82
CA ASP A 138 19.92 21.33 4.66
C ASP A 138 21.22 22.15 4.56
N PHE A 139 22.25 21.68 5.25
CA PHE A 139 23.56 22.32 5.31
C PHE A 139 24.63 21.30 4.97
N LEU A 140 25.59 21.72 4.15
CA LEU A 140 26.82 20.98 3.97
C LEU A 140 27.85 21.58 4.92
N VAL A 141 28.23 20.80 5.93
CA VAL A 141 29.20 21.21 6.94
C VAL A 141 30.50 20.51 6.65
N ALA A 142 31.56 21.29 6.43
CA ALA A 142 32.90 20.77 6.27
C ALA A 142 33.68 20.98 7.56
N PHE A 143 34.40 19.95 8.01
CA PHE A 143 35.22 19.99 9.21
C PHE A 143 36.55 19.28 8.99
N GLY A 144 37.56 19.66 9.75
CA GLY A 144 38.94 19.22 9.53
C GLY A 144 39.58 19.92 8.32
N ARG A 145 40.79 20.45 8.47
CA ARG A 145 41.63 20.92 7.38
C ARG A 145 43.08 20.81 7.82
N PHE A 146 43.95 20.29 6.96
CA PHE A 146 45.39 20.52 7.12
C PHE A 146 45.74 21.85 6.44
N LYS A 147 45.82 22.95 7.23
CA LYS A 147 46.58 24.13 6.80
C LYS A 147 48.07 23.84 7.01
N LYS A 148 48.91 24.41 6.14
CA LYS A 148 50.38 24.33 6.28
C LYS A 148 50.91 25.19 7.45
N ASP A 149 50.06 26.06 8.00
CA ASP A 149 50.27 26.77 9.26
C ASP A 149 49.41 26.13 10.37
N PRO A 150 49.97 25.89 11.57
CA PRO A 150 49.26 25.33 12.72
C PRO A 150 48.40 26.43 13.37
N SER A 151 47.38 26.92 12.67
CA SER A 151 46.29 27.67 13.29
C SER A 151 45.19 26.68 13.64
N ASN A 152 44.90 26.50 14.94
CA ASN A 152 43.79 25.71 15.49
C ASN A 152 42.40 26.29 15.16
N GLU A 153 42.26 27.02 14.05
CA GLU A 153 40.96 27.42 13.57
C GLU A 153 40.35 26.24 12.82
N CYS A 154 39.49 25.50 13.52
CA CYS A 154 38.35 24.86 12.88
C CYS A 154 37.58 25.98 12.17
N THR A 155 37.92 26.27 10.92
CA THR A 155 37.12 27.20 10.12
C THR A 155 35.82 26.49 9.80
N ASP A 156 34.84 26.63 10.69
CA ASP A 156 33.46 26.16 10.56
C ASP A 156 32.81 26.91 9.40
N HIS A 157 33.12 26.52 8.17
CA HIS A 157 32.46 27.06 7.00
C HIS A 157 31.15 26.30 6.81
N LEU A 158 30.13 26.76 7.53
CA LEU A 158 28.73 26.37 7.36
C LEU A 158 28.28 26.81 5.96
N LYS A 159 28.11 25.87 5.02
CA LYS A 159 27.47 26.17 3.73
C LYS A 159 26.00 25.78 3.81
N ILE A 160 25.14 26.79 3.67
CA ILE A 160 23.69 26.64 3.59
C ILE A 160 23.34 26.23 2.17
N LEU A 161 22.69 25.08 2.00
CA LEU A 161 22.18 24.66 0.70
C LEU A 161 20.69 24.40 0.88
N ASP A 162 19.92 25.46 0.71
CA ASP A 162 18.48 25.45 0.93
C ASP A 162 17.80 24.61 -0.17
N THR A 163 17.35 23.40 0.18
CA THR A 163 16.50 22.59 -0.67
C THR A 163 15.30 22.11 0.15
N PRO A 164 14.05 22.35 -0.29
CA PRO A 164 12.86 21.91 0.43
C PRO A 164 12.64 20.41 0.22
N LEU A 165 13.49 19.56 0.80
CA LEU A 165 13.49 18.11 0.59
C LEU A 165 12.70 17.34 1.63
N LYS A 166 12.51 17.87 2.84
CA LYS A 166 11.68 17.21 3.88
C LYS A 166 10.22 17.05 3.43
N LYS A 167 9.64 18.06 2.78
CA LYS A 167 8.27 17.94 2.23
C LYS A 167 8.14 16.82 1.21
N MET A 168 9.18 16.56 0.41
CA MET A 168 9.16 15.52 -0.62
C MET A 168 9.40 14.14 -0.01
N ALA A 169 10.33 14.00 0.93
CA ALA A 169 10.57 12.73 1.63
C ALA A 169 9.38 12.32 2.53
N ASP A 170 8.78 13.29 3.23
CA ASP A 170 7.57 13.07 4.03
C ASP A 170 6.38 12.74 3.13
N ALA A 171 6.22 13.44 1.99
CA ALA A 171 5.19 13.11 1.00
C ALA A 171 5.39 11.72 0.37
N VAL A 172 6.63 11.27 0.15
CA VAL A 172 6.92 9.93 -0.36
C VAL A 172 6.58 8.86 0.68
N LYS A 173 6.90 9.09 1.97
CA LYS A 173 6.47 8.18 3.05
C LYS A 173 4.95 8.11 3.19
N GLU A 174 4.26 9.25 3.09
CA GLU A 174 2.79 9.27 3.08
C GLU A 174 2.22 8.57 1.86
N MET A 175 2.81 8.73 0.67
CA MET A 175 2.41 8.03 -0.55
C MET A 175 2.56 6.51 -0.40
N GLU A 176 3.64 6.04 0.20
CA GLU A 176 3.85 4.60 0.39
C GLU A 176 2.87 4.00 1.41
N LEU A 177 2.56 4.74 2.48
CA LEU A 177 1.51 4.38 3.42
C LEU A 177 0.12 4.37 2.75
N LEU A 178 -0.15 5.34 1.87
CA LEU A 178 -1.40 5.41 1.10
C LEU A 178 -1.52 4.26 0.11
N LYS A 179 -0.43 3.81 -0.53
CA LYS A 179 -0.44 2.62 -1.38
C LYS A 179 -0.78 1.36 -0.60
N GLN A 180 -0.19 1.16 0.59
CA GLN A 180 -0.52 0.02 1.45
C GLN A 180 -1.99 0.05 1.86
N LYS A 181 -2.52 1.22 2.22
CA LYS A 181 -3.95 1.39 2.52
C LYS A 181 -4.82 1.13 1.30
N LEU A 182 -4.43 1.60 0.11
CA LEU A 182 -5.17 1.37 -1.13
C LEU A 182 -5.29 -0.14 -1.44
N ALA A 183 -4.18 -0.89 -1.34
CA ALA A 183 -4.21 -2.34 -1.52
C ALA A 183 -5.17 -3.04 -0.53
N SER A 184 -5.21 -2.60 0.73
CA SER A 184 -6.16 -3.13 1.71
C SER A 184 -7.62 -2.79 1.39
N VAL A 185 -7.87 -1.60 0.83
CA VAL A 185 -9.21 -1.17 0.40
C VAL A 185 -9.67 -1.94 -0.83
N GLU A 186 -8.78 -2.19 -1.79
CA GLU A 186 -9.07 -3.00 -2.97
C GLU A 186 -9.48 -4.43 -2.58
N LEU A 187 -8.76 -5.04 -1.63
CA LEU A 187 -9.11 -6.37 -1.11
C LEU A 187 -10.47 -6.37 -0.40
N ALA A 188 -10.74 -5.38 0.46
CA ALA A 188 -12.02 -5.24 1.14
C ALA A 188 -13.18 -4.98 0.15
N GLN A 189 -12.93 -4.25 -0.94
CA GLN A 189 -13.92 -4.00 -1.99
C GLN A 189 -14.27 -5.30 -2.75
N GLU A 190 -13.30 -6.17 -2.99
CA GLU A 190 -13.52 -7.45 -3.66
C GLU A 190 -14.32 -8.42 -2.77
N GLU A 191 -14.03 -8.46 -1.46
CA GLU A 191 -14.84 -9.19 -0.47
C GLU A 191 -16.28 -8.67 -0.41
N ALA A 192 -16.47 -7.34 -0.37
CA ALA A 192 -17.79 -6.71 -0.35
C ALA A 192 -18.60 -7.03 -1.62
N ASN A 193 -17.95 -7.01 -2.79
CA ASN A 193 -18.59 -7.38 -4.05
C ASN A 193 -19.02 -8.86 -4.06
N SER A 194 -18.19 -9.75 -3.51
CA SER A 194 -18.52 -11.18 -3.37
C SER A 194 -19.74 -11.39 -2.46
N LEU A 195 -19.76 -10.74 -1.29
CA LEU A 195 -20.90 -10.78 -0.36
C LEU A 195 -22.17 -10.20 -0.99
N SER A 196 -22.07 -9.10 -1.74
CA SER A 196 -23.21 -8.52 -2.43
C SER A 196 -23.85 -9.48 -3.43
N ASN A 197 -23.04 -10.26 -4.16
CA ASN A 197 -23.54 -11.27 -5.09
C ASN A 197 -24.26 -12.42 -4.38
N ILE A 198 -23.73 -12.87 -3.24
CA ILE A 198 -24.36 -13.90 -2.40
C ILE A 198 -25.72 -13.41 -1.88
N VAL A 199 -25.76 -12.21 -1.29
CA VAL A 199 -26.99 -11.60 -0.76
C VAL A 199 -28.03 -11.42 -1.87
N HIS A 200 -27.61 -10.98 -3.07
CA HIS A 200 -28.52 -10.84 -4.20
C HIS A 200 -29.12 -12.18 -4.61
N SER A 201 -28.30 -13.23 -4.73
CA SER A 201 -28.77 -14.58 -5.07
C SER A 201 -29.74 -15.14 -4.01
N ASP A 202 -29.44 -14.93 -2.73
CA ASP A 202 -30.32 -15.38 -1.64
C ASP A 202 -31.64 -14.62 -1.64
N ASN A 203 -31.63 -13.31 -1.93
CA ASN A 203 -32.85 -12.52 -2.01
C ASN A 203 -33.76 -12.99 -3.16
N VAL A 204 -33.20 -13.28 -4.33
CA VAL A 204 -33.96 -13.83 -5.47
C VAL A 204 -34.56 -15.20 -5.11
N ARG A 205 -33.81 -16.06 -4.43
CA ARG A 205 -34.33 -17.36 -3.95
C ARG A 205 -35.48 -17.16 -2.96
N LEU A 206 -35.32 -16.27 -1.99
CA LEU A 206 -36.35 -15.98 -0.99
C LEU A 206 -37.61 -15.39 -1.62
N GLU A 207 -37.48 -14.53 -2.63
CA GLU A 207 -38.63 -13.99 -3.38
C GLU A 207 -39.43 -15.12 -4.04
N HIS A 208 -38.74 -16.11 -4.64
CA HIS A 208 -39.39 -17.28 -5.22
C HIS A 208 -40.08 -18.14 -4.16
N ASP A 209 -39.42 -18.41 -3.03
CA ASP A 209 -40.00 -19.20 -1.93
C ASP A 209 -41.23 -18.51 -1.32
N VAL A 210 -41.19 -17.19 -1.15
CA VAL A 210 -42.35 -16.40 -0.67
C VAL A 210 -43.50 -16.47 -1.68
N ALA A 211 -43.22 -16.38 -2.98
CA ALA A 211 -44.25 -16.50 -4.00
C ALA A 211 -44.90 -17.89 -3.97
N PHE A 212 -44.09 -18.95 -3.84
CA PHE A 212 -44.58 -20.32 -3.69
C PHE A 212 -45.46 -20.49 -2.44
N LEU A 213 -45.00 -20.02 -1.29
CA LEU A 213 -45.75 -20.12 -0.03
C LEU A 213 -47.07 -19.35 -0.07
N LYS A 214 -47.14 -18.22 -0.78
CA LYS A 214 -48.41 -17.49 -1.00
C LYS A 214 -49.42 -18.34 -1.78
N VAL A 215 -48.99 -19.02 -2.83
CA VAL A 215 -49.86 -19.91 -3.62
C VAL A 215 -50.40 -21.04 -2.74
N VAL A 216 -49.52 -21.70 -1.97
CA VAL A 216 -49.92 -22.78 -1.04
C VAL A 216 -50.90 -22.26 0.01
N MET A 217 -50.65 -21.06 0.56
CA MET A 217 -51.56 -20.44 1.54
C MET A 217 -52.95 -20.17 0.94
N ASP A 218 -53.02 -19.64 -0.27
CA ASP A 218 -54.30 -19.35 -0.94
C ASP A 218 -55.09 -20.64 -1.21
N GLU A 219 -54.41 -21.72 -1.60
CA GLU A 219 -55.02 -23.03 -1.83
C GLU A 219 -55.59 -23.61 -0.52
N ILE A 220 -54.82 -23.58 0.57
CA ILE A 220 -55.28 -24.01 1.90
C ILE A 220 -56.45 -23.15 2.39
N GLN A 221 -56.43 -21.84 2.16
CA GLN A 221 -57.53 -20.95 2.53
C GLN A 221 -58.82 -21.31 1.79
N LYS A 222 -58.72 -21.69 0.51
CA LYS A 222 -59.86 -22.12 -0.30
C LYS A 222 -60.42 -23.47 0.19
N GLU A 223 -59.56 -24.43 0.51
CA GLU A 223 -59.99 -25.70 1.12
C GLU A 223 -60.65 -25.47 2.49
N LEU A 224 -60.09 -24.59 3.32
CA LEU A 224 -60.67 -24.22 4.60
C LEU A 224 -62.06 -23.58 4.44
N HIS A 225 -62.23 -22.70 3.45
CA HIS A 225 -63.53 -22.10 3.17
C HIS A 225 -64.55 -23.16 2.73
N THR A 226 -64.13 -24.09 1.87
CA THR A 226 -64.96 -25.19 1.38
C THR A 226 -65.41 -26.11 2.52
N THR A 227 -64.47 -26.53 3.38
CA THR A 227 -64.77 -27.38 4.55
C THR A 227 -65.68 -26.68 5.55
N ARG A 228 -65.53 -25.38 5.79
CA ARG A 228 -66.46 -24.58 6.61
C ARG A 228 -67.88 -24.58 6.03
N GLY A 229 -68.03 -24.47 4.71
CA GLY A 229 -69.33 -24.55 4.03
C GLY A 229 -69.99 -25.92 4.18
N ILE A 230 -69.22 -27.00 4.03
CA ILE A 230 -69.70 -28.38 4.25
C ILE A 230 -70.15 -28.55 5.71
N LEU A 231 -69.33 -28.11 6.67
CA LEU A 231 -69.65 -28.20 8.10
C LEU A 231 -70.94 -27.43 8.45
N ALA A 232 -71.16 -26.25 7.88
CA ALA A 232 -72.39 -25.49 8.07
C ALA A 232 -73.63 -26.24 7.54
N THR A 233 -73.50 -26.85 6.35
CA THR A 233 -74.57 -27.66 5.75
C THR A 233 -74.91 -28.88 6.60
N GLU A 234 -73.89 -29.61 7.07
CA GLU A 234 -74.11 -30.79 7.91
C GLU A 234 -74.66 -30.43 9.29
N ARG A 235 -74.27 -29.29 9.87
CA ARG A 235 -74.90 -28.77 11.11
C ARG A 235 -76.40 -28.50 10.90
N ALA A 236 -76.78 -27.89 9.78
CA ALA A 236 -78.19 -27.66 9.45
C ALA A 236 -78.96 -28.98 9.26
N ARG A 237 -78.36 -29.95 8.56
CA ARG A 237 -78.94 -31.29 8.37
C ARG A 237 -79.12 -32.02 9.71
N ALA A 238 -78.12 -31.98 10.58
CA ALA A 238 -78.19 -32.57 11.92
C ALA A 238 -79.29 -31.93 12.76
N PHE A 239 -79.45 -30.61 12.70
CA PHE A 239 -80.54 -29.90 13.37
C PHE A 239 -81.91 -30.34 12.85
N GLN A 240 -82.08 -30.44 11.52
CA GLN A 240 -83.33 -30.91 10.93
C GLN A 240 -83.69 -32.33 11.38
N LEU A 241 -82.70 -33.24 11.38
CA LEU A 241 -82.88 -34.60 11.89
C LEU A 241 -83.24 -34.63 13.38
N GLN A 242 -82.66 -33.76 14.20
CA GLN A 242 -83.04 -33.63 15.61
C GLN A 242 -84.51 -33.23 15.78
N VAL A 243 -85.00 -32.30 14.95
CA VAL A 243 -86.42 -31.88 14.93
C VAL A 243 -87.33 -33.03 14.50
N GLU A 244 -86.97 -33.78 13.45
CA GLU A 244 -87.75 -34.95 13.02
C GLU A 244 -87.80 -36.05 14.10
N VAL A 245 -86.66 -36.37 14.71
CA VAL A 245 -86.57 -37.33 15.82
C VAL A 245 -87.45 -36.88 16.99
N PHE A 246 -87.47 -35.58 17.30
CA PHE A 246 -88.36 -35.03 18.34
C PHE A 246 -89.84 -35.28 18.00
N HIS A 247 -90.27 -34.98 16.78
CA HIS A 247 -91.65 -35.23 16.34
C HIS A 247 -92.01 -36.72 16.34
N LEU A 248 -91.10 -37.58 15.88
CA LEU A 248 -91.29 -39.04 15.91
C LEU A 248 -91.44 -39.56 17.34
N LYS A 249 -90.61 -39.09 18.29
CA LYS A 249 -90.75 -39.42 19.71
C LYS A 249 -92.11 -39.01 20.26
N GLN A 250 -92.58 -37.79 19.96
CA GLN A 250 -93.90 -37.32 20.39
C GLN A 250 -95.05 -38.19 19.83
N ARG A 251 -94.93 -38.63 18.57
CA ARG A 251 -95.92 -39.50 17.92
C ARG A 251 -95.91 -40.92 18.49
N LEU A 252 -94.73 -41.46 18.80
CA LEU A 252 -94.62 -42.76 19.47
C LEU A 252 -95.27 -42.71 20.87
N GLN A 253 -95.04 -41.63 21.61
CA GLN A 253 -95.62 -41.41 22.94
C GLN A 253 -97.15 -41.33 22.89
N SER A 254 -97.72 -40.67 21.87
CA SER A 254 -99.17 -40.60 21.69
C SER A 254 -99.80 -41.94 21.28
N LEU A 255 -99.07 -42.78 20.53
CA LEU A 255 -99.50 -44.14 20.21
C LEU A 255 -99.44 -45.07 21.42
N GLN A 256 -98.40 -44.95 22.26
CA GLN A 256 -98.27 -45.71 23.51
C GLN A 256 -99.35 -45.32 24.54
N ASN A 257 -99.82 -44.07 24.52
CA ASN A 257 -100.88 -43.58 25.39
C ASN A 257 -102.31 -43.89 24.89
N ARG A 258 -102.48 -44.53 23.72
CA ARG A 258 -103.80 -45.03 23.28
C ARG A 258 -104.03 -46.43 23.88
N SER A 259 -104.86 -46.50 24.92
CA SER A 259 -105.37 -47.78 25.45
C SER A 259 -106.18 -48.55 24.39
N PRO A 260 -106.19 -49.89 24.39
CA PRO A 260 -106.94 -50.66 23.40
C PRO A 260 -108.44 -50.37 23.53
N THR A 261 -109.08 -49.97 22.44
CA THR A 261 -110.54 -49.87 22.39
C THR A 261 -111.16 -51.25 22.62
N PRO A 262 -112.15 -51.41 23.52
CA PRO A 262 -112.76 -52.72 23.76
C PRO A 262 -113.53 -53.15 22.51
N ARG A 263 -113.23 -54.35 21.98
CA ARG A 263 -114.06 -54.95 20.92
C ARG A 263 -115.44 -55.26 21.50
N LYS A 264 -116.49 -54.73 20.88
CA LYS A 264 -117.87 -55.14 21.16
C LYS A 264 -118.04 -56.63 20.83
N PRO A 265 -118.67 -57.44 21.69
CA PRO A 265 -118.98 -58.83 21.38
C PRO A 265 -120.14 -58.89 20.37
N PHE A 266 -120.00 -59.78 19.38
CA PHE A 266 -121.07 -60.21 18.48
C PHE A 266 -122.05 -61.12 19.23
N HIS A 267 -123.34 -60.84 19.15
CA HIS A 267 -124.42 -61.85 19.17
C HIS A 267 -125.54 -61.34 18.25
N VAL A 268 -125.68 -61.96 17.07
CA VAL A 268 -126.69 -62.96 16.66
C VAL A 268 -128.08 -62.36 16.59
#